data_AF-A0A1F3TYY0-F1
#
_entry.id   AF-A0A1F3TYY0-F1
#
_cell.length_a   1.000
_cell.length_b   1.000
_cell.length_c   1.000
_cell.angle_alpha   90.00
_cell.angle_beta   90.00
_cell.angle_gamma   90.00
#
_symmetry.space_group_name_H-M   'P 1'
#
loop_
_entity.id
_entity.type
_entity.pdbx_description
1 polymer ?
#
loop_
_entity_poly.entity_id
_entity_poly.type
_entity_poly.pdbx_seq_one_letter_code
_entity_poly.pdbx_strand_id
1 'polypeptide(L)'
;MRWSNFLAVTVFFVSPLLWAQDSETEKDKNISYSGKQSEEWMQVQTQLITVKGKVENQQKLVENLIMQKENLKGKEQSEKIEQLKKEHTELMRLIQHYNQLSLDFQTKFPEKGSTMGRVYKRMDTTNVEGIQKQMTLDGRLKRLSHKVKKQYSKQNNESGSEAKALGMKKKDSQELVSDPKSSGSEVTDQIILQK
;
A
#
# COMPACT_ATOMS: atom_id res chain seq x y z
N MET A 1 -42.37 1.50 -58.72
CA MET A 1 -43.67 0.83 -58.50
C MET A 1 -43.44 -0.68 -58.57
N ARG A 2 -44.13 -1.51 -57.75
CA ARG A 2 -44.24 -3.00 -57.88
C ARG A 2 -42.90 -3.78 -57.76
N TRP A 3 -42.79 -4.99 -57.21
CA TRP A 3 -43.67 -5.91 -56.43
C TRP A 3 -43.06 -6.10 -55.02
N SER A 4 -43.71 -6.45 -53.89
CA SER A 4 -44.90 -7.23 -53.52
C SER A 4 -44.72 -8.77 -53.40
N ASN A 5 -44.66 -9.23 -52.14
CA ASN A 5 -44.95 -10.57 -51.59
C ASN A 5 -44.07 -11.78 -51.97
N PHE A 6 -43.63 -12.51 -50.94
CA PHE A 6 -43.92 -13.94 -50.82
C PHE A 6 -43.98 -14.36 -49.33
N LEU A 7 -45.02 -15.12 -48.94
CA LEU A 7 -45.06 -15.83 -47.66
C LEU A 7 -44.51 -17.25 -47.85
N ALA A 8 -43.81 -17.77 -46.86
CA ALA A 8 -43.57 -19.20 -46.70
C ALA A 8 -43.78 -19.59 -45.24
N VAL A 9 -44.97 -20.10 -44.91
CA VAL A 9 -45.27 -20.72 -43.61
C VAL A 9 -45.10 -22.23 -43.79
N THR A 10 -44.17 -22.84 -43.04
CA THR A 10 -44.03 -24.30 -42.96
C THR A 10 -44.15 -24.74 -41.50
N VAL A 11 -45.30 -25.32 -41.17
CA VAL A 11 -45.52 -25.98 -39.88
C VAL A 11 -45.26 -27.48 -40.06
N PHE A 12 -44.25 -28.01 -39.38
CA PHE A 12 -44.11 -29.44 -39.09
C PHE A 12 -43.90 -29.58 -37.58
N PHE A 13 -44.92 -29.97 -36.81
CA PHE A 13 -45.40 -31.34 -36.55
C PHE A 13 -44.56 -32.14 -35.53
N VAL A 14 -45.11 -32.18 -34.30
CA VAL A 14 -45.19 -33.35 -33.40
C VAL A 14 -43.87 -33.98 -32.91
N SER A 15 -43.61 -33.78 -31.60
CA SER A 15 -42.73 -34.62 -30.77
C SER A 15 -43.34 -35.99 -30.49
N PRO A 16 -42.52 -36.99 -30.13
CA PRO A 16 -42.81 -37.72 -28.88
C PRO A 16 -41.57 -38.13 -28.06
N LEU A 17 -41.82 -38.49 -26.80
CA LEU A 17 -41.01 -39.32 -25.87
C LEU A 17 -39.51 -38.98 -25.70
N LEU A 18 -39.07 -38.48 -24.55
CA LEU A 18 -38.98 -39.21 -23.26
C LEU A 18 -38.07 -40.46 -23.34
N TRP A 19 -36.77 -40.23 -23.13
CA TRP A 19 -35.90 -41.18 -22.44
C TRP A 19 -35.41 -40.51 -21.16
N ALA A 20 -35.73 -41.11 -20.02
CA ALA A 20 -35.06 -40.83 -18.76
C ALA A 20 -33.93 -41.85 -18.62
N GLN A 21 -32.71 -41.38 -18.37
CA GLN A 21 -31.60 -42.25 -17.99
C GLN A 21 -30.72 -41.50 -16.99
N ASP A 22 -30.73 -41.98 -15.75
CA ASP A 22 -29.94 -41.40 -14.67
C ASP A 22 -28.44 -41.61 -14.93
N SER A 23 -27.70 -40.51 -14.88
CA SER A 23 -26.27 -40.54 -14.60
C SER A 23 -25.95 -39.38 -13.66
N GLU A 24 -25.60 -39.73 -12.42
CA GLU A 24 -25.18 -38.76 -11.42
C GLU A 24 -23.83 -38.18 -11.84
N THR A 25 -23.87 -37.09 -12.59
CA THR A 25 -22.71 -36.22 -12.81
C THR A 25 -22.70 -35.12 -11.77
N GLU A 26 -21.51 -34.77 -11.31
CA GLU A 26 -21.34 -33.99 -10.10
C GLU A 26 -21.95 -32.58 -10.21
N LYS A 27 -22.27 -31.98 -9.05
CA LYS A 27 -22.72 -30.59 -8.96
C LYS A 27 -21.55 -29.62 -9.16
N ASP A 28 -20.91 -29.74 -10.31
CA ASP A 28 -20.09 -28.70 -10.89
C ASP A 28 -20.97 -27.45 -10.98
N LYS A 29 -20.71 -26.52 -10.05
CA LYS A 29 -21.28 -25.19 -10.09
C LYS A 29 -20.60 -24.49 -11.25
N ASN A 30 -21.10 -24.75 -12.46
CA ASN A 30 -20.89 -23.89 -13.61
C ASN A 30 -21.44 -22.51 -13.21
N ILE A 31 -20.57 -21.68 -12.65
CA ILE A 31 -20.83 -20.28 -12.38
C ILE A 31 -20.92 -19.65 -13.77
N SER A 32 -22.13 -19.73 -14.33
CA SER A 32 -22.51 -19.05 -15.56
C SER A 32 -22.34 -17.56 -15.28
N TYR A 33 -21.15 -17.07 -15.61
CA TYR A 33 -20.67 -15.74 -15.26
C TYR A 33 -21.41 -14.74 -16.15
N SER A 34 -22.64 -14.43 -15.71
CA SER A 34 -23.58 -13.56 -16.40
C SER A 34 -22.86 -12.27 -16.78
N GLY A 35 -22.67 -12.06 -18.08
CA GLY A 35 -21.93 -10.93 -18.65
C GLY A 35 -22.50 -9.55 -18.32
N LYS A 36 -23.55 -9.49 -17.48
CA LYS A 36 -24.15 -8.30 -16.88
C LYS A 36 -23.29 -7.66 -15.78
N GLN A 37 -22.23 -8.30 -15.28
CA GLN A 37 -21.22 -7.65 -14.42
C GLN A 37 -20.33 -6.61 -15.15
N SER A 38 -20.71 -6.16 -16.36
CA SER A 38 -19.85 -5.45 -17.31
C SER A 38 -19.96 -3.92 -17.29
N GLU A 39 -20.80 -3.32 -16.45
CA GLU A 39 -20.99 -1.85 -16.43
C GLU A 39 -20.52 -1.18 -15.13
N GLU A 40 -20.82 -1.73 -13.95
CA GLU A 40 -20.47 -1.12 -12.65
C GLU A 40 -18.96 -0.85 -12.48
N TRP A 41 -18.11 -1.83 -12.83
CA TRP A 41 -16.65 -1.66 -12.78
C TRP A 41 -16.16 -0.51 -13.68
N MET A 42 -16.82 -0.28 -14.81
CA MET A 42 -16.49 0.79 -15.76
C MET A 42 -16.91 2.16 -15.21
N GLN A 43 -18.04 2.24 -14.50
CA GLN A 43 -18.46 3.44 -13.78
C GLN A 43 -17.45 3.79 -12.68
N VAL A 44 -17.05 2.81 -11.84
CA VAL A 44 -16.05 3.02 -10.79
C VAL A 44 -14.67 3.39 -11.37
N GLN A 45 -14.24 2.75 -12.47
CA GLN A 45 -13.00 3.13 -13.15
C GLN A 45 -13.07 4.56 -13.72
N THR A 46 -14.20 4.97 -14.30
CA THR A 46 -14.41 6.34 -14.82
C THR A 46 -14.38 7.37 -13.69
N GLN A 47 -14.99 7.07 -12.55
CA GLN A 47 -14.89 7.87 -11.33
C GLN A 47 -13.44 7.96 -10.83
N LEU A 48 -12.71 6.84 -10.79
CA LEU A 48 -11.32 6.78 -10.32
C LEU A 48 -10.38 7.59 -11.23
N ILE A 49 -10.56 7.52 -12.56
CA ILE A 49 -9.86 8.38 -13.53
C ILE A 49 -10.22 9.85 -13.32
N THR A 50 -11.50 10.17 -13.12
CA THR A 50 -11.97 11.54 -12.87
C THR A 50 -11.38 12.13 -11.59
N VAL A 51 -11.34 11.35 -10.50
CA VAL A 51 -10.74 11.78 -9.23
C VAL A 51 -9.22 11.89 -9.35
N LYS A 52 -8.55 10.99 -10.09
CA LYS A 52 -7.11 11.10 -10.39
C LYS A 52 -6.78 12.40 -11.13
N GLY A 53 -7.56 12.75 -12.16
CA GLY A 53 -7.41 14.04 -12.86
C GLY A 53 -7.64 15.26 -11.96
N LYS A 54 -8.58 15.17 -11.00
CA LYS A 54 -8.76 16.21 -9.97
C LYS A 54 -7.56 16.31 -9.03
N VAL A 55 -7.01 15.19 -8.57
CA VAL A 55 -5.78 15.18 -7.74
C VAL A 55 -4.60 15.80 -8.49
N GLU A 56 -4.37 15.42 -9.75
CA GLU A 56 -3.27 15.97 -10.55
C GLU A 56 -3.41 17.47 -10.83
N ASN A 57 -4.61 17.95 -11.09
CA ASN A 57 -4.87 19.38 -11.28
C ASN A 57 -4.73 20.16 -9.97
N GLN A 58 -5.21 19.62 -8.86
CA GLN A 58 -5.09 20.21 -7.53
C GLN A 58 -3.62 20.25 -7.05
N GLN A 59 -2.83 19.21 -7.38
CA GLN A 59 -1.40 19.19 -7.11
C GLN A 59 -0.67 20.30 -7.87
N LYS A 60 -0.91 20.47 -9.18
CA LYS A 60 -0.34 21.56 -9.98
C LYS A 60 -0.74 22.93 -9.43
N LEU A 61 -1.97 23.09 -8.93
CA LEU A 61 -2.44 24.33 -8.29
C LEU A 61 -1.65 24.61 -6.99
N VAL A 62 -1.44 23.61 -6.15
CA VAL A 62 -0.62 23.70 -4.93
C VAL A 62 0.84 24.02 -5.26
N GLU A 63 1.44 23.38 -6.27
CA GLU A 63 2.80 23.67 -6.77
C GLU A 63 2.93 25.12 -7.26
N ASN A 64 1.96 25.61 -8.04
CA ASN A 64 1.90 27.00 -8.48
C ASN A 64 1.78 27.99 -7.31
N LEU A 65 0.99 27.68 -6.28
CA LEU A 65 0.89 28.52 -5.08
C LEU A 65 2.18 28.54 -4.24
N ILE A 66 2.94 27.44 -4.23
CA ILE A 66 4.28 27.40 -3.59
C ILE A 66 5.24 28.33 -4.34
N MET A 67 5.32 28.22 -5.67
CA MET A 67 6.18 29.11 -6.48
C MET A 67 5.79 30.59 -6.35
N GLN A 68 4.50 30.91 -6.26
CA GLN A 68 4.04 32.28 -6.00
C GLN A 68 4.45 32.77 -4.60
N LYS A 69 4.25 31.95 -3.56
CA LYS A 69 4.57 32.28 -2.16
C LYS A 69 6.05 32.62 -1.95
N GLU A 70 6.96 31.95 -2.66
CA GLU A 70 8.42 32.16 -2.50
C GLU A 70 8.90 33.52 -3.02
N ASN A 71 8.19 34.10 -4.00
CA ASN A 71 8.51 35.39 -4.59
C ASN A 71 7.85 36.59 -3.86
N LEU A 72 6.89 36.33 -2.97
CA LEU A 72 6.08 37.35 -2.28
C LEU A 72 6.52 37.53 -0.82
N LYS A 73 6.26 38.71 -0.23
CA LYS A 73 6.64 39.05 1.16
C LYS A 73 5.53 39.85 1.84
N GLY A 74 5.44 39.75 3.18
CA GLY A 74 4.45 40.51 3.96
C GLY A 74 3.02 39.99 3.78
N LYS A 75 2.04 40.91 3.68
CA LYS A 75 0.60 40.58 3.72
C LYS A 75 0.16 39.62 2.61
N GLU A 76 0.58 39.88 1.37
CA GLU A 76 0.31 39.03 0.21
C GLU A 76 0.85 37.60 0.42
N GLN A 77 1.99 37.46 1.10
CA GLN A 77 2.56 36.16 1.42
C GLN A 77 1.71 35.41 2.46
N SER A 78 1.18 36.08 3.49
CA SER A 78 0.25 35.45 4.44
C SER A 78 -1.06 35.00 3.77
N GLU A 79 -1.65 35.82 2.90
CA GLU A 79 -2.85 35.46 2.13
C GLU A 79 -2.60 34.25 1.22
N LYS A 80 -1.46 34.21 0.53
CA LYS A 80 -1.04 33.05 -0.28
C LYS A 80 -0.76 31.80 0.57
N ILE A 81 -0.25 31.94 1.78
CA ILE A 81 -0.09 30.82 2.74
C ILE A 81 -1.46 30.30 3.20
N GLU A 82 -2.47 31.14 3.38
CA GLU A 82 -3.83 30.71 3.72
C GLU A 82 -4.54 30.03 2.55
N GLN A 83 -4.38 30.55 1.33
CA GLN A 83 -4.82 29.87 0.10
C GLN A 83 -4.16 28.48 0.03
N LEU A 84 -2.83 28.41 0.10
CA LEU A 84 -2.06 27.16 0.06
C LEU A 84 -2.53 26.13 1.10
N LYS A 85 -2.87 26.55 2.33
CA LYS A 85 -3.43 25.65 3.35
C LYS A 85 -4.78 25.04 2.93
N LYS A 86 -5.71 25.87 2.41
CA LYS A 86 -7.05 25.42 1.96
C LYS A 86 -6.93 24.43 0.80
N GLU A 87 -6.15 24.78 -0.22
CA GLU A 87 -5.95 23.96 -1.41
C GLU A 87 -5.23 22.64 -1.09
N HIS A 88 -4.30 22.65 -0.12
CA HIS A 88 -3.64 21.44 0.37
C HIS A 88 -4.58 20.54 1.20
N THR A 89 -5.51 21.10 1.98
CA THR A 89 -6.54 20.28 2.66
C THR A 89 -7.49 19.60 1.70
N GLU A 90 -7.90 20.26 0.61
CA GLU A 90 -8.73 19.62 -0.43
C GLU A 90 -7.93 18.58 -1.24
N LEU A 91 -6.64 18.83 -1.53
CA LEU A 91 -5.75 17.84 -2.13
C LEU A 91 -5.69 16.56 -1.28
N MET A 92 -5.53 16.69 0.04
CA MET A 92 -5.54 15.54 0.96
C MET A 92 -6.89 14.82 0.99
N ARG A 93 -8.01 15.55 0.94
CA ARG A 93 -9.37 14.97 0.85
C ARG A 93 -9.57 14.18 -0.45
N LEU A 94 -9.11 14.72 -1.58
CA LEU A 94 -9.16 14.06 -2.88
C LEU A 94 -8.27 12.81 -2.94
N ILE A 95 -7.07 12.84 -2.34
CA ILE A 95 -6.18 11.68 -2.22
C ILE A 95 -6.81 10.58 -1.34
N GLN A 96 -7.43 10.94 -0.21
CA GLN A 96 -8.15 9.97 0.63
C GLN A 96 -9.31 9.31 -0.13
N HIS A 97 -10.12 10.10 -0.84
CA HIS A 97 -11.23 9.61 -1.65
C HIS A 97 -10.75 8.73 -2.83
N TYR A 98 -9.65 9.08 -3.49
CA TYR A 98 -9.01 8.25 -4.51
C TYR A 98 -8.55 6.90 -3.94
N ASN A 99 -7.90 6.90 -2.79
CA ASN A 99 -7.42 5.68 -2.14
C ASN A 99 -8.58 4.78 -1.68
N GLN A 100 -9.67 5.36 -1.20
CA GLN A 100 -10.92 4.63 -0.89
C GLN A 100 -11.50 3.98 -2.15
N LEU A 101 -11.72 4.75 -3.22
CA LEU A 101 -12.24 4.20 -4.50
C LEU A 101 -11.31 3.13 -5.10
N SER A 102 -10.00 3.27 -4.94
CA SER A 102 -9.02 2.28 -5.42
C SER A 102 -9.07 0.97 -4.62
N LEU A 103 -9.22 1.06 -3.29
CA LEU A 103 -9.41 -0.11 -2.42
C LEU A 103 -10.76 -0.80 -2.70
N ASP A 104 -11.84 -0.03 -2.85
CA ASP A 104 -13.16 -0.51 -3.23
C ASP A 104 -13.12 -1.21 -4.60
N PHE A 105 -12.44 -0.63 -5.59
CA PHE A 105 -12.29 -1.24 -6.92
C PHE A 105 -11.50 -2.56 -6.85
N GLN A 106 -10.38 -2.59 -6.11
CA GLN A 106 -9.57 -3.81 -5.95
C GLN A 106 -10.29 -4.93 -5.21
N THR A 107 -11.14 -4.59 -4.22
CA THR A 107 -11.89 -5.57 -3.43
C THR A 107 -13.16 -6.06 -4.11
N LYS A 108 -13.88 -5.19 -4.84
CA LYS A 108 -15.11 -5.54 -5.57
C LYS A 108 -14.82 -6.19 -6.94
N PHE A 109 -13.74 -5.79 -7.61
CA PHE A 109 -13.40 -6.23 -8.97
C PHE A 109 -11.95 -6.74 -9.08
N PRO A 110 -11.54 -7.77 -8.30
CA PRO A 110 -10.16 -8.27 -8.29
C PRO A 110 -9.69 -8.77 -9.67
N GLU A 111 -10.60 -9.33 -10.47
CA GLU A 111 -10.36 -9.76 -11.85
C GLU A 111 -9.99 -8.60 -12.81
N LYS A 112 -10.36 -7.36 -12.47
CA LYS A 112 -10.03 -6.14 -13.25
C LYS A 112 -8.86 -5.36 -12.65
N GLY A 113 -8.64 -5.47 -11.34
CA GLY A 113 -7.47 -4.88 -10.67
C GLY A 113 -6.15 -5.62 -10.94
N SER A 114 -6.19 -6.90 -11.30
CA SER A 114 -5.00 -7.78 -11.38
C SER A 114 -4.33 -7.83 -12.76
N THR A 115 -4.24 -6.70 -13.49
CA THR A 115 -3.49 -6.64 -14.76
C THR A 115 -1.97 -6.78 -14.57
N MET A 116 -1.47 -6.43 -13.37
CA MET A 116 -0.21 -6.95 -12.86
C MET A 116 -0.53 -8.11 -11.90
N GLY A 117 0.11 -9.26 -12.11
CA GLY A 117 0.00 -10.41 -11.20
C GLY A 117 0.46 -10.07 -9.78
N ARG A 118 0.10 -10.91 -8.80
CA ARG A 118 0.35 -10.66 -7.37
C ARG A 118 1.85 -10.61 -7.02
N VAL A 119 2.47 -9.43 -7.15
CA VAL A 119 3.86 -9.18 -6.74
C VAL A 119 3.92 -9.05 -5.21
N TYR A 120 4.04 -10.20 -4.53
CA TYR A 120 4.36 -10.22 -3.10
C TYR A 120 5.76 -9.63 -2.88
N LYS A 121 5.82 -8.40 -2.37
CA LYS A 121 7.08 -7.86 -1.84
C LYS A 121 7.52 -8.74 -0.67
N ARG A 122 8.67 -9.40 -0.80
CA ARG A 122 9.35 -10.02 0.34
C ARG A 122 9.75 -8.90 1.28
N MET A 123 9.01 -8.78 2.38
CA MET A 123 9.39 -7.92 3.49
C MET A 123 10.53 -8.62 4.23
N ASP A 124 11.65 -7.92 4.42
CA ASP A 124 12.70 -8.43 5.31
C ASP A 124 12.09 -8.65 6.70
N THR A 125 12.45 -9.78 7.33
CA THR A 125 11.89 -10.21 8.61
C THR A 125 12.43 -9.36 9.76
N THR A 126 11.93 -8.13 9.86
CA THR A 126 12.02 -7.33 11.09
C THR A 126 11.48 -8.18 12.23
N ASN A 127 12.38 -8.58 13.14
CA ASN A 127 12.09 -9.45 14.26
C ASN A 127 10.81 -8.98 14.96
N VAL A 128 9.87 -9.90 15.21
CA VAL A 128 8.57 -9.63 15.85
C VAL A 128 8.77 -8.89 17.18
N GLU A 129 9.79 -9.27 17.94
CA GLU A 129 10.18 -8.60 19.19
C GLU A 129 10.60 -7.14 18.95
N GLY A 130 11.25 -6.86 17.82
CA GLY A 130 11.58 -5.52 17.35
C GLY A 130 10.34 -4.70 16.98
N ILE A 131 9.37 -5.29 16.28
CA ILE A 131 8.07 -4.66 15.96
C ILE A 131 7.31 -4.35 17.26
N GLN A 132 7.23 -5.31 18.17
CA GLN A 132 6.60 -5.16 19.49
C GLN A 132 7.26 -4.02 20.28
N LYS A 133 8.60 -3.98 20.32
CA LYS A 133 9.41 -2.86 20.87
C LYS A 133 9.22 -1.52 20.14
N GLN A 134 8.64 -1.48 18.93
CA GLN A 134 8.25 -0.22 18.29
C GLN A 134 6.88 0.27 18.76
N MET A 135 5.95 -0.66 19.02
CA MET A 135 4.54 -0.37 19.31
C MET A 135 4.27 -0.11 20.79
N THR A 136 4.95 -0.82 21.70
CA THR A 136 4.77 -0.72 23.16
C THR A 136 5.18 0.63 23.74
N LEU A 137 4.60 0.98 24.89
CA LEU A 137 4.88 2.24 25.60
C LEU A 137 6.36 2.37 25.98
N ASP A 138 7.00 1.31 26.48
CA ASP A 138 8.43 1.29 26.84
C ASP A 138 9.34 1.66 25.67
N GLY A 139 9.01 1.19 24.47
CA GLY A 139 9.73 1.53 23.25
C GLY A 139 9.59 3.00 22.88
N ARG A 140 8.37 3.54 22.97
CA ARG A 140 8.10 4.98 22.79
C ARG A 140 8.82 5.82 23.84
N LEU A 141 8.83 5.39 25.10
CA LEU A 141 9.51 6.04 26.21
C LEU A 141 11.03 6.05 26.05
N LYS A 142 11.64 4.91 25.67
CA LYS A 142 13.08 4.80 25.37
C LYS A 142 13.49 5.66 24.17
N ARG A 143 12.63 5.78 23.15
CA ARG A 143 12.83 6.71 22.02
C ARG A 143 12.75 8.17 22.47
N LEU A 144 11.80 8.52 23.33
CA LEU A 144 11.62 9.87 23.87
C LEU A 144 12.81 10.28 24.75
N SER A 145 13.21 9.43 25.70
CA SER A 145 14.36 9.71 26.57
C SER A 145 15.68 9.79 25.78
N HIS A 146 15.85 8.99 24.71
CA HIS A 146 16.98 9.15 23.80
C HIS A 146 16.95 10.47 23.02
N LYS A 147 15.79 10.92 22.53
CA LYS A 147 15.65 12.25 21.88
C LYS A 147 15.98 13.38 22.83
N VAL A 148 15.39 13.37 24.03
CA VAL A 148 15.66 14.33 25.11
C VAL A 148 17.15 14.36 25.43
N LYS A 149 17.76 13.20 25.71
CA LYS A 149 19.21 13.10 25.97
C LYS A 149 20.03 13.66 24.81
N LYS A 150 19.67 13.38 23.55
CA LYS A 150 20.40 13.90 22.38
C LYS A 150 20.31 15.43 22.26
N GLN A 151 19.15 16.03 22.57
CA GLN A 151 18.98 17.49 22.54
C GLN A 151 19.84 18.17 23.62
N TYR A 152 19.67 17.80 24.89
CA TYR A 152 20.41 18.42 25.99
C TYR A 152 21.91 18.09 25.97
N SER A 153 22.32 16.89 25.52
CA SER A 153 23.74 16.56 25.35
C SER A 153 24.39 17.35 24.21
N LYS A 154 23.64 17.78 23.18
CA LYS A 154 24.18 18.64 22.12
C LYS A 154 24.35 20.07 22.65
N GLN A 155 23.34 20.60 23.34
CA GLN A 155 23.35 21.93 23.93
C GLN A 155 24.50 22.14 24.93
N ASN A 156 24.77 21.16 25.81
CA ASN A 156 25.90 21.21 26.76
C ASN A 156 27.30 21.15 26.11
N ASN A 157 27.43 20.62 24.89
CA ASN A 157 28.73 20.57 24.20
C ASN A 157 28.98 21.85 23.39
N GLU A 158 27.93 22.43 22.81
CA GLU A 158 28.03 23.69 22.05
C GLU A 158 28.24 24.92 22.96
N SER A 159 27.97 24.80 24.26
CA SER A 159 28.33 25.79 25.29
C SER A 159 29.67 25.52 26.00
N GLY A 160 30.52 24.62 25.47
CA GLY A 160 31.77 24.22 26.13
C GLY A 160 32.98 23.99 25.20
N SER A 161 32.83 24.21 23.90
CA SER A 161 33.78 23.78 22.86
C SER A 161 34.98 24.72 22.59
N GLU A 162 35.34 25.60 23.53
CA GLU A 162 36.60 26.37 23.47
C GLU A 162 37.69 25.86 24.42
N ALA A 163 37.34 25.02 25.42
CA ALA A 163 38.22 24.75 26.57
C ALA A 163 39.08 23.48 26.49
N LYS A 164 39.06 22.70 25.39
CA LYS A 164 39.79 21.41 25.28
C LYS A 164 40.50 21.16 23.95
N ALA A 165 41.42 22.07 23.60
CA ALA A 165 42.42 21.87 22.56
C ALA A 165 43.85 21.81 23.15
N LEU A 166 44.11 20.90 24.11
CA LEU A 166 45.47 20.62 24.61
C LEU A 166 45.57 19.25 25.29
N GLY A 167 46.53 18.43 24.86
CA GLY A 167 46.93 17.15 25.49
C GLY A 167 46.03 15.93 25.20
N MET A 168 46.55 14.71 25.11
CA MET A 168 47.96 14.28 25.00
C MET A 168 48.05 12.86 24.41
N LYS A 169 49.11 12.54 23.66
CA LYS A 169 49.33 11.17 23.12
C LYS A 169 49.74 10.18 24.23
N LYS A 170 49.22 8.96 24.18
CA LYS A 170 49.96 7.73 24.51
C LYS A 170 49.43 6.54 23.67
N LYS A 171 50.19 5.44 23.64
CA LYS A 171 50.18 4.37 22.63
C LYS A 171 50.62 3.05 23.30
N ASP A 172 50.33 1.89 22.67
CA ASP A 172 50.80 0.52 23.00
C ASP A 172 50.22 -0.07 24.31
N SER A 173 49.88 -1.37 24.49
CA SER A 173 49.85 -2.62 23.67
C SER A 173 48.57 -3.43 24.10
N GLN A 174 47.94 -4.38 23.40
CA GLN A 174 48.29 -5.52 22.52
C GLN A 174 48.56 -6.87 23.25
N GLU A 175 47.49 -7.67 23.47
CA GLU A 175 47.42 -9.13 23.80
C GLU A 175 45.93 -9.58 23.70
N LEU A 176 45.45 -10.74 23.20
CA LEU A 176 45.98 -11.90 22.42
C LEU A 176 46.11 -13.29 23.12
N VAL A 177 45.01 -13.83 23.67
CA VAL A 177 44.81 -15.25 24.12
C VAL A 177 43.33 -15.63 23.85
N SER A 178 42.94 -16.27 22.74
CA SER A 178 42.89 -17.72 22.40
C SER A 178 41.78 -18.55 23.08
N ASP A 179 40.98 -19.28 22.28
CA ASP A 179 39.89 -20.17 22.71
C ASP A 179 40.34 -21.41 23.50
N PRO A 180 39.40 -22.18 24.08
CA PRO A 180 39.27 -23.56 23.62
C PRO A 180 37.84 -24.00 23.27
N LYS A 181 37.75 -24.98 22.34
CA LYS A 181 36.50 -25.65 21.94
C LYS A 181 36.02 -26.65 23.00
N SER A 182 34.70 -26.88 23.08
CA SER A 182 34.11 -28.16 23.50
C SER A 182 32.73 -28.39 22.88
N SER A 183 32.35 -29.66 22.71
CA SER A 183 30.99 -30.24 22.62
C SER A 183 29.79 -29.30 22.36
N GLY A 184 28.93 -29.48 21.35
CA GLY A 184 28.69 -30.66 20.51
C GLY A 184 27.48 -31.48 20.99
N SER A 185 26.30 -31.16 20.49
CA SER A 185 25.08 -31.97 20.62
C SER A 185 24.16 -31.72 19.42
N GLU A 186 24.16 -32.65 18.48
CA GLU A 186 23.26 -32.68 17.32
C GLU A 186 21.90 -33.22 17.80
N VAL A 187 20.85 -32.40 17.74
CA VAL A 187 19.47 -32.81 18.09
C VAL A 187 18.62 -32.71 16.84
N THR A 188 18.44 -33.85 16.18
CA THR A 188 17.54 -34.03 15.03
C THR A 188 16.17 -34.48 15.53
N ASP A 189 15.25 -33.52 15.70
CA ASP A 189 13.86 -33.82 16.09
C ASP A 189 13.18 -34.69 15.03
N GLN A 190 12.85 -35.92 15.41
CA GLN A 190 12.21 -36.90 14.54
C GLN A 190 10.73 -36.55 14.36
N ILE A 191 10.35 -36.04 13.18
CA ILE A 191 8.96 -35.87 12.81
C ILE A 191 8.35 -37.26 12.53
N ILE A 192 7.65 -37.80 13.52
CA ILE A 192 6.89 -39.05 13.39
C ILE A 192 5.65 -38.79 12.53
N LEU A 193 5.71 -39.20 11.26
CA LEU A 193 4.53 -39.36 10.42
C LEU A 193 3.72 -40.57 10.91
N GLN A 194 2.59 -40.30 11.56
CA GLN A 194 1.53 -41.29 11.70
C GLN A 194 0.82 -41.48 10.35
N LYS A 195 0.31 -42.69 10.14
CA LYS A 195 -0.16 -43.23 8.85
C LYS A 195 -1.65 -43.57 8.91
#